data_AF-A0A7J8FAD0-F1
#
_entry.id   AF-A0A7J8FAD0-F1
#
_cell.length_a   1.000
_cell.length_b   1.000
_cell.length_c   1.000
_cell.angle_alpha   90.00
_cell.angle_beta   90.00
_cell.angle_gamma   90.00
#
_symmetry.space_group_name_H-M   'P 1'
#
loop_
_entity.id
_entity.type
_entity.pdbx_description
1 polymer ?
#
loop_
_entity_poly.entity_id
_entity_poly.type
_entity_poly.pdbx_seq_one_letter_code
_entity_poly.pdbx_strand_id
1 'polypeptide(L)'
;MSCCDLAAAGQLGKTGIMASDCEPALNQAEGRNPTLERYLGALREAKNDSEQFAALLLVTKAVKAGDIDAKTRRRIFDAVGFTFPNRLLTTKEAPDGCPDHVLRALGVALLACFCSDPELAAHTQVLNKIPILSTFLTARGDPDDAARRSMIDDTYQCLTAVAGTPRGPRHLIAGGTVSALCQAYLGHGYGFDQALALLVGLLAAAETQCWKEAEPDLLAVLRGLSEDFQKAEDASKFELCQLLPLFLPPTTVPSECLRDLQAGLARILGSKLSSWQRNPALKLAARLAHACGSDWIPAGSSGSKFLALLVNLACVEVRLALEESGTEVKEDVVTACYALMELGIQECTRCEQSLLKEPQKVQLVSIMKEAIGAVIHYLLQVGPEKQKEPFVFASVRILGAWLAEETSSLRKEVCQLLPFLVRYAKTLYEEAEEANDLSQQVATLAISPTTPGSTWPGDALRLLLPGWCHLTVEDGPREILIKEGAPSLLCKYFLQQWELTSPGHDTSVLPDSVEIGLQTCCHIFLNLVVTAPGLIKRDACFTSLMNTLMTSLPALVQQQGRLLLAANVATLGLLMARLLSTSPGKS
;
A
#
# COMPACT_ATOMS: atom_id res chain seq x y z
N MET A 1 -14.20 -21.86 1.59
CA MET A 1 -14.72 -20.62 0.96
C MET A 1 -13.73 -20.25 -0.13
N SER A 2 -14.19 -19.82 -1.31
CA SER A 2 -13.30 -19.44 -2.40
C SER A 2 -12.65 -18.09 -2.09
N CYS A 3 -11.40 -17.84 -2.50
CA CYS A 3 -10.73 -16.53 -2.36
C CYS A 3 -11.55 -15.34 -2.92
N CYS A 4 -12.50 -15.58 -3.83
CA CYS A 4 -13.44 -14.55 -4.30
C CYS A 4 -14.29 -13.95 -3.18
N ASP A 5 -14.60 -14.70 -2.11
CA ASP A 5 -15.38 -14.21 -0.97
C ASP A 5 -14.54 -13.33 -0.02
N LEU A 6 -13.21 -13.52 0.02
CA LEU A 6 -12.28 -12.71 0.81
C LEU A 6 -11.96 -11.36 0.15
N ALA A 7 -11.93 -11.28 -1.19
CA ALA A 7 -11.69 -10.04 -1.92
C ALA A 7 -12.88 -9.05 -1.84
N ALA A 8 -14.11 -9.55 -1.67
CA ALA A 8 -15.31 -8.71 -1.57
C ALA A 8 -15.39 -7.89 -0.27
N ALA A 9 -14.67 -8.30 0.78
CA ALA A 9 -14.65 -7.57 2.07
C ALA A 9 -13.82 -6.27 2.02
N GLY A 10 -13.00 -6.05 0.99
CA GLY A 10 -12.10 -4.90 0.85
C GLY A 10 -12.64 -3.69 0.07
N GLN A 11 -13.86 -3.74 -0.49
CA GLN A 11 -14.38 -2.69 -1.39
C GLN A 11 -15.68 -1.99 -0.94
N LEU A 12 -16.18 -2.22 0.27
CA LEU A 12 -17.36 -1.51 0.78
C LEU A 12 -16.96 -0.17 1.44
N GLY A 13 -16.65 0.81 0.60
CA GLY A 13 -16.34 2.15 1.04
C GLY A 13 -16.39 3.16 -0.09
N LYS A 14 -17.60 3.43 -0.62
CA LYS A 14 -18.06 4.69 -1.28
C LYS A 14 -19.25 4.40 -2.19
N THR A 15 -20.46 4.63 -1.70
CA THR A 15 -21.60 4.99 -2.57
C THR A 15 -22.37 6.14 -1.93
N GLY A 16 -22.68 7.12 -2.77
CA GLY A 16 -23.02 8.48 -2.39
C GLY A 16 -24.38 8.66 -1.73
N ILE A 17 -24.41 9.68 -0.90
CA ILE A 17 -25.60 10.27 -0.30
C ILE A 17 -26.40 10.91 -1.45
N MET A 18 -27.54 10.31 -1.81
CA MET A 18 -28.61 11.03 -2.50
C MET A 18 -29.74 11.27 -1.51
N ALA A 19 -29.93 12.55 -1.18
CA ALA A 19 -31.09 13.05 -0.48
C ALA A 19 -32.34 12.84 -1.33
N SER A 20 -33.40 12.31 -0.72
CA SER A 20 -34.76 12.39 -1.25
C SER A 20 -35.70 12.75 -0.10
N ASP A 21 -36.58 13.68 -0.41
CA ASP A 21 -37.34 14.54 0.49
C ASP A 21 -38.39 13.84 1.40
N CYS A 22 -38.76 14.62 2.42
CA CYS A 22 -39.73 14.38 3.48
C CYS A 22 -41.13 13.95 3.03
N GLU A 23 -41.77 13.11 3.85
CA GLU A 23 -43.15 13.33 4.34
C GLU A 23 -43.35 12.68 5.72
N PRO A 24 -44.10 13.31 6.66
CA PRO A 24 -44.20 12.85 8.04
C PRO A 24 -45.42 11.92 8.22
N ALA A 25 -45.20 10.62 8.32
CA ALA A 25 -46.25 9.67 8.68
C ALA A 25 -46.28 9.45 10.21
N LEU A 26 -47.31 10.04 10.82
CA LEU A 26 -47.81 9.77 12.16
C LEU A 26 -48.05 8.27 12.41
N ASN A 27 -47.87 7.87 13.67
CA ASN A 27 -48.30 6.61 14.31
C ASN A 27 -47.51 5.32 13.97
N GLN A 28 -46.54 4.98 14.80
CA GLN A 28 -46.18 3.57 15.08
C GLN A 28 -45.97 3.36 16.58
N ALA A 29 -47.08 3.19 17.29
CA ALA A 29 -47.14 2.52 18.58
C ALA A 29 -47.66 1.09 18.34
N GLU A 30 -46.90 0.27 17.61
CA GLU A 30 -47.23 -1.14 17.39
C GLU A 30 -46.02 -2.02 17.74
N GLY A 31 -46.24 -3.00 18.63
CA GLY A 31 -45.34 -4.13 18.81
C GLY A 31 -44.53 -4.27 20.13
N ARG A 32 -44.95 -3.72 21.27
CA ARG A 32 -44.32 -4.11 22.56
C ARG A 32 -44.84 -5.47 23.02
N ASN A 33 -44.04 -6.53 22.89
CA ASN A 33 -44.35 -7.84 23.44
C ASN A 33 -44.35 -7.76 25.00
N PRO A 34 -45.51 -7.83 25.67
CA PRO A 34 -45.61 -7.62 27.12
C PRO A 34 -44.87 -8.70 27.93
N THR A 35 -44.75 -9.90 27.36
CA THR A 35 -44.00 -11.00 27.95
C THR A 35 -42.49 -10.71 27.96
N LEU A 36 -41.98 -10.08 26.90
CA LEU A 36 -40.59 -9.66 26.81
C LEU A 36 -40.29 -8.51 27.80
N GLU A 37 -41.19 -7.52 27.92
CA GLU A 37 -41.02 -6.44 28.92
C GLU A 37 -40.89 -6.99 30.34
N ARG A 38 -41.72 -7.99 30.69
CA ARG A 38 -41.67 -8.64 32.00
C ARG A 38 -40.34 -9.34 32.24
N TYR A 39 -39.79 -10.03 31.23
CA TYR A 39 -38.50 -10.73 31.36
C TYR A 39 -37.32 -9.77 31.39
N LEU A 40 -37.36 -8.66 30.63
CA LEU A 40 -36.36 -7.59 30.73
C LEU A 40 -36.41 -6.90 32.11
N GLY A 41 -37.59 -6.74 32.70
CA GLY A 41 -37.75 -6.27 34.08
C GLY A 41 -37.09 -7.22 35.07
N ALA A 42 -37.39 -8.52 34.99
CA ALA A 42 -36.76 -9.54 35.84
C ALA A 42 -35.23 -9.57 35.70
N LEU A 43 -34.70 -9.35 34.49
CA LEU A 43 -33.27 -9.30 34.23
C LEU A 43 -32.57 -8.09 34.87
N ARG A 44 -33.24 -6.93 34.92
CA ARG A 44 -32.76 -5.71 35.59
C ARG A 44 -32.84 -5.80 37.11
N GLU A 45 -33.82 -6.52 37.63
CA GLU A 45 -34.07 -6.66 39.07
C GLU A 45 -33.30 -7.82 39.71
N ALA A 46 -32.70 -8.70 38.90
CA ALA A 46 -31.94 -9.86 39.35
C ALA A 46 -30.75 -9.45 40.26
N LYS A 47 -30.66 -10.08 41.43
CA LYS A 47 -29.70 -9.73 42.49
C LYS A 47 -28.45 -10.61 42.50
N ASN A 48 -28.50 -11.76 41.85
CA ASN A 48 -27.42 -12.73 41.79
C ASN A 48 -27.33 -13.38 40.39
N ASP A 49 -26.22 -14.04 40.11
CA ASP A 49 -25.94 -14.64 38.79
C ASP A 49 -26.93 -15.74 38.42
N SER A 50 -27.48 -16.46 39.40
CA SER A 50 -28.51 -17.49 39.17
C SER A 50 -29.84 -16.90 38.71
N GLU A 51 -30.28 -15.79 39.32
CA GLU A 51 -31.44 -15.02 38.89
C GLU A 51 -31.23 -14.39 37.52
N GLN A 52 -30.03 -13.85 37.24
CA GLN A 52 -29.68 -13.31 35.93
C GLN A 52 -29.70 -14.39 34.84
N PHE A 53 -29.15 -15.58 35.11
CA PHE A 53 -29.17 -16.69 34.19
C PHE A 53 -30.60 -17.20 33.92
N ALA A 54 -31.41 -17.35 34.97
CA ALA A 54 -32.81 -17.75 34.84
C ALA A 54 -33.62 -16.74 34.00
N ALA A 55 -33.45 -15.43 34.27
CA ALA A 55 -34.10 -14.38 33.50
C ALA A 55 -33.64 -14.38 32.03
N LEU A 56 -32.34 -14.58 31.76
CA LEU A 56 -31.80 -14.67 30.42
C LEU A 56 -32.36 -15.87 29.63
N LEU A 57 -32.52 -17.03 30.26
CA LEU A 57 -33.15 -18.21 29.64
C LEU A 57 -34.63 -17.96 29.31
N LEU A 58 -35.34 -17.14 30.09
CA LEU A 58 -36.71 -16.74 29.78
C LEU A 58 -36.75 -15.81 28.57
N VAL A 59 -35.78 -14.90 28.43
CA VAL A 59 -35.63 -14.02 27.26
C VAL A 59 -35.36 -14.84 25.99
N THR A 60 -34.42 -15.80 26.04
CA THR A 60 -34.10 -16.66 24.87
C THR A 60 -35.22 -17.62 24.49
N LYS A 61 -36.11 -17.99 25.43
CA LYS A 61 -37.35 -18.73 25.11
C LYS A 61 -38.44 -17.85 24.51
N ALA A 62 -38.50 -16.59 24.90
CA ALA A 62 -39.51 -15.65 24.42
C ALA A 62 -39.21 -15.09 23.02
N VAL A 63 -37.93 -15.06 22.65
CA VAL A 63 -37.46 -14.47 21.40
C VAL A 63 -36.51 -15.45 20.70
N LYS A 64 -36.86 -15.87 19.47
CA LYS A 64 -35.98 -16.70 18.66
C LYS A 64 -34.86 -15.86 18.06
N ALA A 65 -33.64 -16.39 18.03
CA ALA A 65 -32.44 -15.69 17.55
C ALA A 65 -32.55 -15.09 16.13
N GLY A 66 -33.38 -15.69 15.25
CA GLY A 66 -33.61 -15.22 13.88
C GLY A 66 -34.63 -14.08 13.73
N ASP A 67 -35.44 -13.82 14.76
CA ASP A 67 -36.59 -12.89 14.69
C ASP A 67 -36.34 -11.59 15.49
N ILE A 68 -35.11 -11.35 15.95
CA ILE A 68 -34.78 -10.19 16.81
C ILE A 68 -34.38 -8.99 15.95
N ASP A 69 -35.17 -7.92 15.99
CA ASP A 69 -34.81 -6.63 15.39
C ASP A 69 -33.69 -5.92 16.19
N ALA A 70 -32.99 -4.99 15.54
CA ALA A 70 -31.87 -4.26 16.15
C ALA A 70 -32.30 -3.51 17.43
N LYS A 71 -33.54 -3.00 17.46
CA LYS A 71 -34.10 -2.30 18.61
C LYS A 71 -34.31 -3.23 19.79
N THR A 72 -34.85 -4.44 19.59
CA THR A 72 -35.00 -5.43 20.67
C THR A 72 -33.66 -5.93 21.17
N ARG A 73 -32.68 -6.15 20.28
CA ARG A 73 -31.30 -6.51 20.69
C ARG A 73 -30.71 -5.46 21.63
N ARG A 74 -30.79 -4.17 21.26
CA ARG A 74 -30.29 -3.08 22.11
C ARG A 74 -30.95 -3.04 23.48
N ARG A 75 -32.26 -3.27 23.53
CA ARG A 75 -33.02 -3.33 24.79
C ARG A 75 -32.62 -4.50 25.69
N ILE A 76 -32.29 -5.65 25.10
CA ILE A 76 -31.73 -6.80 25.83
C ILE A 76 -30.35 -6.42 26.36
N PHE A 77 -29.50 -5.78 25.56
CA PHE A 77 -28.16 -5.34 25.98
C PHE A 77 -28.22 -4.35 27.15
N ASP A 78 -29.13 -3.38 27.09
CA ASP A 78 -29.34 -2.41 28.18
C ASP A 78 -29.84 -3.09 29.47
N ALA A 79 -30.54 -4.22 29.37
CA ALA A 79 -31.05 -4.96 30.52
C ALA A 79 -30.02 -5.92 31.12
N VAL A 80 -29.16 -6.56 30.31
CA VAL A 80 -28.08 -7.43 30.80
C VAL A 80 -26.91 -6.60 31.36
N GLY A 81 -26.48 -5.57 30.61
CA GLY A 81 -25.26 -4.82 30.87
C GLY A 81 -23.97 -5.63 30.67
N PHE A 82 -22.82 -4.97 30.84
CA PHE A 82 -21.50 -5.62 30.69
C PHE A 82 -21.01 -6.34 31.96
N THR A 83 -21.60 -6.07 33.13
CA THR A 83 -21.10 -6.60 34.40
C THR A 83 -21.23 -8.11 34.49
N PHE A 84 -22.35 -8.67 34.01
CA PHE A 84 -22.61 -10.10 34.04
C PHE A 84 -21.71 -10.90 33.07
N PRO A 85 -21.62 -10.58 31.76
CA PRO A 85 -20.65 -11.21 30.86
C PRO A 85 -19.21 -11.10 31.36
N ASN A 86 -18.83 -9.95 31.92
CA ASN A 86 -17.48 -9.76 32.46
C ASN A 86 -17.17 -10.72 33.61
N ARG A 87 -18.12 -10.98 34.52
CA ARG A 87 -17.94 -11.96 35.60
C ARG A 87 -17.78 -13.36 35.02
N LEU A 88 -18.67 -13.78 34.12
CA LEU A 88 -18.64 -15.08 33.45
C LEU A 88 -17.31 -15.38 32.75
N LEU A 89 -16.75 -14.39 32.06
CA LEU A 89 -15.45 -14.53 31.40
C LEU A 89 -14.27 -14.73 32.36
N THR A 90 -14.37 -14.20 33.58
CA THR A 90 -13.32 -14.28 34.59
C THR A 90 -13.48 -15.44 35.57
N THR A 91 -14.56 -16.20 35.47
CA THR A 91 -14.85 -17.32 36.38
C THR A 91 -13.80 -18.42 36.25
N LYS A 92 -13.20 -18.78 37.39
CA LYS A 92 -12.18 -19.83 37.53
C LYS A 92 -12.70 -21.14 38.12
N GLU A 93 -13.85 -21.10 38.79
CA GLU A 93 -14.46 -22.25 39.46
C GLU A 93 -15.81 -22.55 38.81
N ALA A 94 -15.93 -23.74 38.21
CA ALA A 94 -17.20 -24.25 37.72
C ALA A 94 -17.89 -25.10 38.80
N PRO A 95 -19.24 -25.12 38.86
CA PRO A 95 -19.97 -26.02 39.74
C PRO A 95 -19.60 -27.49 39.47
N ASP A 96 -19.66 -28.33 40.51
CA ASP A 96 -19.36 -29.78 40.40
C ASP A 96 -20.13 -30.44 39.25
N GLY A 97 -19.39 -31.03 38.31
CA GLY A 97 -19.93 -31.69 37.11
C GLY A 97 -20.12 -30.80 35.88
N CYS A 98 -19.75 -29.52 35.93
CA CYS A 98 -19.75 -28.61 34.78
C CYS A 98 -18.31 -28.32 34.31
N PRO A 99 -17.99 -28.46 33.00
CA PRO A 99 -16.67 -28.11 32.50
C PRO A 99 -16.34 -26.61 32.69
N ASP A 100 -15.09 -26.31 33.01
CA ASP A 100 -14.58 -24.96 33.34
C ASP A 100 -14.84 -23.90 32.26
N HIS A 101 -14.99 -24.30 30.99
CA HIS A 101 -15.21 -23.40 29.87
C HIS A 101 -16.67 -23.06 29.59
N VAL A 102 -17.65 -23.77 30.15
CA VAL A 102 -19.07 -23.57 29.80
C VAL A 102 -19.58 -22.19 30.23
N LEU A 103 -19.20 -21.72 31.42
CA LEU A 103 -19.56 -20.38 31.89
C LEU A 103 -18.88 -19.28 31.06
N ARG A 104 -17.63 -19.51 30.66
CA ARG A 104 -16.90 -18.58 29.77
C ARG A 104 -17.52 -18.58 28.37
N ALA A 105 -17.91 -19.74 27.84
CA ALA A 105 -18.61 -19.87 26.56
C ALA A 105 -19.89 -19.05 26.53
N LEU A 106 -20.71 -19.12 27.60
CA LEU A 106 -21.89 -18.26 27.74
C LEU A 106 -21.51 -16.76 27.78
N GLY A 107 -20.45 -16.41 28.49
CA GLY A 107 -19.95 -15.03 28.55
C GLY A 107 -19.54 -14.51 27.18
N VAL A 108 -18.82 -15.31 26.38
CA VAL A 108 -18.43 -14.97 25.00
C VAL A 108 -19.65 -14.90 24.09
N ALA A 109 -20.59 -15.84 24.17
CA ALA A 109 -21.82 -15.83 23.38
C ALA A 109 -22.66 -14.55 23.61
N LEU A 110 -22.75 -14.09 24.86
CA LEU A 110 -23.39 -12.82 25.18
C LEU A 110 -22.64 -11.64 24.55
N LEU A 111 -21.31 -11.60 24.67
CA LEU A 111 -20.52 -10.55 24.03
C LEU A 111 -20.60 -10.60 22.50
N ALA A 112 -20.65 -11.78 21.88
CA ALA A 112 -20.79 -11.95 20.44
C ALA A 112 -22.14 -11.39 19.96
N CYS A 113 -23.20 -11.65 20.72
CA CYS A 113 -24.50 -11.02 20.51
C CYS A 113 -24.38 -9.49 20.58
N PHE A 114 -23.69 -8.95 21.60
CA PHE A 114 -23.53 -7.49 21.76
C PHE A 114 -22.75 -6.88 20.59
N CYS A 115 -21.70 -7.56 20.12
CA CYS A 115 -20.87 -7.13 19.01
C CYS A 115 -21.59 -7.17 17.65
N SER A 116 -22.79 -7.78 17.55
CA SER A 116 -23.64 -7.63 16.36
C SER A 116 -24.13 -6.20 16.13
N ASP A 117 -24.04 -5.35 17.16
CA ASP A 117 -24.25 -3.90 17.08
C ASP A 117 -22.88 -3.20 16.96
N PRO A 118 -22.59 -2.48 15.84
CA PRO A 118 -21.31 -1.82 15.62
C PRO A 118 -20.91 -0.80 16.70
N GLU A 119 -21.88 -0.14 17.34
CA GLU A 119 -21.58 0.81 18.43
C GLU A 119 -21.08 0.09 19.67
N LEU A 120 -21.65 -1.09 19.97
CA LEU A 120 -21.23 -1.89 21.12
C LEU A 120 -19.94 -2.63 20.86
N ALA A 121 -19.68 -3.06 19.62
CA ALA A 121 -18.38 -3.62 19.24
C ALA A 121 -17.23 -2.62 19.48
N ALA A 122 -17.48 -1.32 19.27
CA ALA A 122 -16.52 -0.25 19.56
C ALA A 122 -16.48 0.18 21.05
N HIS A 123 -17.34 -0.37 21.90
CA HIS A 123 -17.46 0.05 23.29
C HIS A 123 -16.27 -0.40 24.14
N THR A 124 -15.77 0.47 25.03
CA THR A 124 -14.58 0.23 25.85
C THR A 124 -14.64 -1.08 26.66
N GLN A 125 -15.83 -1.49 27.09
CA GLN A 125 -16.01 -2.75 27.82
C GLN A 125 -15.75 -3.99 26.96
N VAL A 126 -15.99 -3.94 25.64
CA VAL A 126 -15.62 -5.01 24.69
C VAL A 126 -14.12 -4.94 24.39
N LEU A 127 -13.61 -3.74 24.08
CA LEU A 127 -12.21 -3.53 23.74
C LEU A 127 -11.26 -4.01 24.85
N ASN A 128 -11.60 -3.79 26.11
CA ASN A 128 -10.81 -4.25 27.27
C ASN A 128 -10.81 -5.78 27.44
N LYS A 129 -11.64 -6.53 26.70
CA LYS A 129 -11.70 -7.99 26.74
C LYS A 129 -10.95 -8.66 25.60
N ILE A 130 -10.44 -7.90 24.63
CA ILE A 130 -9.63 -8.41 23.52
C ILE A 130 -8.51 -9.35 23.98
N PRO A 131 -7.71 -9.04 25.02
CA PRO A 131 -6.65 -9.95 25.45
C PRO A 131 -7.20 -11.30 25.94
N ILE A 132 -8.30 -11.29 26.69
CA ILE A 132 -8.95 -12.51 27.21
C ILE A 132 -9.52 -13.33 26.05
N LEU A 133 -10.24 -12.68 25.13
CA LEU A 133 -10.78 -13.33 23.92
C LEU A 133 -9.66 -13.98 23.09
N SER A 134 -8.53 -13.30 22.93
CA SER A 134 -7.37 -13.82 22.19
C SER A 134 -6.79 -15.10 22.84
N THR A 135 -6.85 -15.24 24.18
CA THR A 135 -6.40 -16.49 24.84
C THR A 135 -7.27 -17.70 24.52
N PHE A 136 -8.54 -17.51 24.16
CA PHE A 136 -9.42 -18.63 23.82
C PHE A 136 -9.07 -19.25 22.48
N LEU A 137 -8.47 -18.49 21.57
CA LEU A 137 -8.00 -18.97 20.27
C LEU A 137 -6.81 -19.92 20.39
N THR A 138 -5.95 -19.73 21.40
CA THR A 138 -4.70 -20.50 21.58
C THR A 138 -4.83 -21.62 22.61
N ALA A 139 -5.90 -21.62 23.40
CA ALA A 139 -6.14 -22.68 24.35
C ALA A 139 -6.23 -24.03 23.63
N ARG A 140 -5.65 -25.08 24.23
CA ARG A 140 -5.82 -26.48 23.79
C ARG A 140 -6.98 -27.14 24.54
N GLY A 141 -7.64 -28.09 23.91
CA GLY A 141 -8.76 -28.85 24.49
C GLY A 141 -9.20 -29.99 23.59
N ASP A 142 -10.21 -30.73 24.05
CA ASP A 142 -10.82 -31.80 23.26
C ASP A 142 -11.41 -31.22 21.96
N PRO A 143 -10.97 -31.69 20.77
CA PRO A 143 -11.50 -31.20 19.51
C PRO A 143 -12.99 -31.48 19.35
N ASP A 144 -13.56 -32.49 20.00
CA ASP A 144 -14.98 -32.87 19.87
C ASP A 144 -15.92 -32.17 20.85
N ASP A 145 -15.39 -31.27 21.68
CA ASP A 145 -16.18 -30.47 22.59
C ASP A 145 -16.99 -29.37 21.86
N ALA A 146 -18.30 -29.62 21.71
CA ALA A 146 -19.21 -28.70 21.04
C ALA A 146 -19.33 -27.33 21.74
N ALA A 147 -19.26 -27.29 23.08
CA ALA A 147 -19.33 -26.03 23.81
C ALA A 147 -18.08 -25.18 23.58
N ARG A 148 -16.92 -25.83 23.45
CA ARG A 148 -15.67 -25.18 23.08
C ARG A 148 -15.70 -24.64 21.65
N ARG A 149 -16.19 -25.43 20.67
CA ARG A 149 -16.32 -24.97 19.28
C ARG A 149 -17.20 -23.73 19.17
N SER A 150 -18.37 -23.75 19.83
CA SER A 150 -19.25 -22.57 19.92
C SER A 150 -18.54 -21.36 20.52
N MET A 151 -17.79 -21.54 21.60
CA MET A 151 -17.03 -20.45 22.22
C MET A 151 -15.97 -19.85 21.26
N ILE A 152 -15.32 -20.68 20.44
CA ILE A 152 -14.35 -20.23 19.43
C ILE A 152 -15.07 -19.42 18.33
N ASP A 153 -16.20 -19.91 17.82
CA ASP A 153 -17.01 -19.19 16.83
C ASP A 153 -17.48 -17.84 17.34
N ASP A 154 -18.00 -17.79 18.57
CA ASP A 154 -18.43 -16.55 19.23
C ASP A 154 -17.24 -15.60 19.47
N THR A 155 -16.04 -16.15 19.75
CA THR A 155 -14.80 -15.37 19.88
C THR A 155 -14.44 -14.72 18.55
N TYR A 156 -14.44 -15.47 17.44
CA TYR A 156 -14.20 -14.90 16.11
C TYR A 156 -15.24 -13.86 15.72
N GLN A 157 -16.51 -14.08 16.05
CA GLN A 157 -17.57 -13.10 15.83
C GLN A 157 -17.26 -11.78 16.57
N CYS A 158 -16.86 -11.84 17.84
CA CYS A 158 -16.47 -10.64 18.60
C CYS A 158 -15.30 -9.92 17.92
N LEU A 159 -14.20 -10.63 17.64
CA LEU A 159 -12.98 -10.03 17.11
C LEU A 159 -13.18 -9.47 15.69
N THR A 160 -13.97 -10.15 14.85
CA THR A 160 -14.31 -9.70 13.50
C THR A 160 -15.19 -8.44 13.55
N ALA A 161 -16.18 -8.41 14.44
CA ALA A 161 -17.02 -7.23 14.63
C ALA A 161 -16.20 -6.03 15.12
N VAL A 162 -15.28 -6.25 16.07
CA VAL A 162 -14.33 -5.21 16.49
C VAL A 162 -13.48 -4.75 15.32
N ALA A 163 -12.90 -5.66 14.53
CA ALA A 163 -12.06 -5.34 13.37
C ALA A 163 -12.79 -4.47 12.33
N GLY A 164 -14.12 -4.65 12.18
CA GLY A 164 -14.96 -3.82 11.32
C GLY A 164 -15.18 -2.38 11.79
N THR A 165 -14.73 -2.01 13.00
CA THR A 165 -14.86 -0.64 13.52
C THR A 165 -13.64 0.23 13.17
N PRO A 166 -13.77 1.56 13.04
CA PRO A 166 -12.66 2.44 12.62
C PRO A 166 -11.41 2.41 13.51
N ARG A 167 -11.55 2.08 14.80
CA ARG A 167 -10.43 1.99 15.77
C ARG A 167 -10.10 0.54 16.14
N GLY A 168 -10.92 -0.41 15.70
CA GLY A 168 -10.83 -1.82 16.06
C GLY A 168 -9.49 -2.47 15.77
N PRO A 169 -8.96 -2.38 14.52
CA PRO A 169 -7.68 -2.99 14.18
C PRO A 169 -6.55 -2.56 15.12
N ARG A 170 -6.49 -1.27 15.49
CA ARG A 170 -5.48 -0.77 16.44
C ARG A 170 -5.62 -1.42 17.83
N HIS A 171 -6.84 -1.59 18.32
CA HIS A 171 -7.09 -2.24 19.61
C HIS A 171 -6.80 -3.74 19.58
N LEU A 172 -7.11 -4.42 18.47
CA LEU A 172 -6.81 -5.85 18.28
C LEU A 172 -5.30 -6.09 18.26
N ILE A 173 -4.56 -5.27 17.52
CA ILE A 173 -3.10 -5.36 17.44
C ILE A 173 -2.47 -5.11 18.82
N ALA A 174 -2.84 -4.02 19.49
CA ALA A 174 -2.35 -3.71 20.84
C ALA A 174 -2.77 -4.76 21.90
N GLY A 175 -3.84 -5.51 21.64
CA GLY A 175 -4.34 -6.58 22.50
C GLY A 175 -3.66 -7.94 22.29
N GLY A 176 -2.64 -8.03 21.42
CA GLY A 176 -1.93 -9.28 21.13
C GLY A 176 -2.71 -10.26 20.24
N THR A 177 -3.78 -9.79 19.57
CA THR A 177 -4.62 -10.66 18.75
C THR A 177 -3.88 -11.22 17.54
N VAL A 178 -2.94 -10.48 16.94
CA VAL A 178 -2.16 -10.95 15.78
C VAL A 178 -1.39 -12.23 16.10
N SER A 179 -0.62 -12.24 17.19
CA SER A 179 0.10 -13.44 17.66
C SER A 179 -0.84 -14.60 17.95
N ALA A 180 -1.99 -14.35 18.58
CA ALA A 180 -2.97 -15.39 18.86
C ALA A 180 -3.55 -16.01 17.58
N LEU A 181 -3.84 -15.20 16.55
CA LEU A 181 -4.32 -15.67 15.25
C LEU A 181 -3.25 -16.48 14.51
N CYS A 182 -2.00 -16.04 14.52
CA CYS A 182 -0.87 -16.79 13.95
C CYS A 182 -0.74 -18.16 14.60
N GLN A 183 -0.81 -18.23 15.93
CA GLN A 183 -0.73 -19.50 16.67
C GLN A 183 -1.94 -20.41 16.41
N ALA A 184 -3.15 -19.85 16.33
CA ALA A 184 -4.36 -20.59 16.00
C ALA A 184 -4.30 -21.17 14.57
N TYR A 185 -3.81 -20.39 13.61
CA TYR A 185 -3.60 -20.83 12.23
C TYR A 185 -2.58 -21.96 12.14
N LEU A 186 -1.38 -21.76 12.70
CA LEU A 186 -0.28 -22.73 12.68
C LEU A 186 -0.60 -24.00 13.47
N GLY A 187 -1.51 -23.92 14.45
CA GLY A 187 -1.97 -25.07 15.21
C GLY A 187 -2.91 -26.00 14.44
N HIS A 188 -3.44 -25.57 13.28
CA HIS A 188 -4.42 -26.31 12.48
C HIS A 188 -5.62 -26.84 13.31
N GLY A 189 -6.02 -26.10 14.34
CA GLY A 189 -7.17 -26.43 15.20
C GLY A 189 -8.50 -25.97 14.61
N TYR A 190 -9.62 -26.21 15.31
CA TYR A 190 -10.93 -25.72 14.87
C TYR A 190 -10.91 -24.18 14.67
N GLY A 191 -11.42 -23.72 13.53
CA GLY A 191 -11.48 -22.30 13.18
C GLY A 191 -10.16 -21.70 12.67
N PHE A 192 -9.15 -22.50 12.30
CA PHE A 192 -7.90 -21.99 11.73
C PHE A 192 -8.12 -21.15 10.44
N ASP A 193 -9.12 -21.48 9.62
CA ASP A 193 -9.50 -20.70 8.43
C ASP A 193 -10.03 -19.30 8.81
N GLN A 194 -10.82 -19.21 9.89
CA GLN A 194 -11.27 -17.92 10.42
C GLN A 194 -10.10 -17.11 10.99
N ALA A 195 -9.12 -17.79 11.60
CA ALA A 195 -7.88 -17.16 12.06
C ALA A 195 -7.15 -16.48 10.92
N LEU A 196 -6.95 -17.22 9.81
CA LEU A 196 -6.28 -16.71 8.62
C LEU A 196 -7.06 -15.55 7.99
N ALA A 197 -8.39 -15.67 7.85
CA ALA A 197 -9.23 -14.62 7.27
C ALA A 197 -9.16 -13.31 8.08
N LEU A 198 -9.21 -13.40 9.41
CA LEU A 198 -9.09 -12.22 10.27
C LEU A 198 -7.67 -11.63 10.26
N LEU A 199 -6.65 -12.49 10.21
CA LEU A 199 -5.25 -12.07 10.08
C LEU A 199 -5.00 -11.30 8.78
N VAL A 200 -5.55 -11.79 7.66
CA VAL A 200 -5.54 -11.11 6.36
C VAL A 200 -6.18 -9.72 6.45
N GLY A 201 -7.35 -9.62 7.10
CA GLY A 201 -8.03 -8.34 7.31
C GLY A 201 -7.21 -7.35 8.13
N LEU A 202 -6.53 -7.81 9.18
CA LEU A 202 -5.66 -6.98 10.02
C LEU A 202 -4.40 -6.51 9.27
N LEU A 203 -3.76 -7.39 8.50
CA LEU A 203 -2.60 -7.04 7.66
C LEU A 203 -2.99 -6.02 6.59
N ALA A 204 -4.13 -6.19 5.93
CA ALA A 204 -4.63 -5.22 4.96
C ALA A 204 -4.95 -3.84 5.57
N ALA A 205 -5.43 -3.80 6.83
CA ALA A 205 -5.81 -2.57 7.50
C ALA A 205 -4.63 -1.84 8.18
N ALA A 206 -3.61 -2.58 8.65
CA ALA A 206 -2.56 -2.05 9.53
C ALA A 206 -1.25 -2.86 9.46
N GLU A 207 -0.76 -3.14 8.24
CA GLU A 207 0.45 -3.92 7.96
C GLU A 207 1.64 -3.56 8.87
N THR A 208 2.04 -2.28 8.91
CA THR A 208 3.22 -1.83 9.66
C THR A 208 3.10 -2.11 11.15
N GLN A 209 1.91 -1.91 11.74
CA GLN A 209 1.69 -2.18 13.17
C GLN A 209 1.65 -3.69 13.46
N CYS A 210 1.04 -4.49 12.58
CA CYS A 210 1.04 -5.95 12.71
C CYS A 210 2.46 -6.51 12.74
N TRP A 211 3.31 -6.09 11.80
CA TRP A 211 4.70 -6.52 11.74
C TRP A 211 5.50 -6.05 12.96
N LYS A 212 5.29 -4.81 13.42
CA LYS A 212 5.99 -4.30 14.60
C LYS A 212 5.69 -5.10 15.88
N GLU A 213 4.44 -5.50 16.08
CA GLU A 213 4.02 -6.16 17.33
C GLU A 213 4.16 -7.70 17.30
N ALA A 214 4.12 -8.33 16.12
CA ALA A 214 4.04 -9.79 15.98
C ALA A 214 4.97 -10.39 14.90
N GLU A 215 6.10 -9.74 14.60
CA GLU A 215 7.10 -10.20 13.62
C GLU A 215 7.44 -11.71 13.70
N PRO A 216 7.82 -12.29 14.85
CA PRO A 216 8.23 -13.70 14.89
C PRO A 216 7.10 -14.66 14.53
N ASP A 217 5.87 -14.36 14.95
CA ASP A 217 4.71 -15.19 14.66
C ASP A 217 4.29 -15.07 13.19
N LEU A 218 4.35 -13.86 12.62
CA LEU A 218 4.08 -13.62 11.20
C LEU A 218 5.11 -14.30 10.28
N LEU A 219 6.39 -14.28 10.66
CA LEU A 219 7.44 -15.02 9.94
C LEU A 219 7.20 -16.53 9.99
N ALA A 220 6.68 -17.06 11.10
CA ALA A 220 6.33 -18.48 11.18
C ALA A 220 5.16 -18.84 10.25
N VAL A 221 4.15 -17.96 10.14
CA VAL A 221 3.05 -18.12 9.16
C VAL A 221 3.58 -18.05 7.73
N LEU A 222 4.43 -17.07 7.41
CA LEU A 222 5.06 -16.96 6.09
C LEU A 222 5.84 -18.23 5.71
N ARG A 223 6.58 -18.82 6.65
CA ARG A 223 7.29 -20.09 6.42
C ARG A 223 6.32 -21.20 6.04
N GLY A 224 5.25 -21.40 6.81
CA GLY A 224 4.22 -22.40 6.50
C GLY A 224 3.57 -22.18 5.13
N LEU A 225 3.16 -20.95 4.83
CA LEU A 225 2.56 -20.61 3.54
C LEU A 225 3.52 -20.79 2.36
N SER A 226 4.82 -20.50 2.55
CA SER A 226 5.84 -20.68 1.51
C SER A 226 6.06 -22.17 1.21
N GLU A 227 6.12 -23.01 2.25
CA GLU A 227 6.21 -24.46 2.11
C GLU A 227 4.98 -25.05 1.41
N ASP A 228 3.78 -24.61 1.79
CA ASP A 228 2.54 -25.05 1.16
C ASP A 228 2.51 -24.65 -0.32
N PHE A 229 2.96 -23.43 -0.64
CA PHE A 229 3.03 -22.94 -2.01
C PHE A 229 4.02 -23.73 -2.89
N GLN A 230 5.17 -24.10 -2.33
CA GLN A 230 6.13 -24.97 -3.02
C GLN A 230 5.52 -26.34 -3.32
N LYS A 231 4.78 -26.93 -2.37
CA LYS A 231 4.22 -28.30 -2.45
C LYS A 231 2.93 -28.37 -3.27
N ALA A 232 2.13 -27.31 -3.30
CA ALA A 232 0.80 -27.31 -3.91
C ALA A 232 0.84 -27.64 -5.42
N GLU A 233 0.12 -28.68 -5.86
CA GLU A 233 0.07 -29.08 -7.28
C GLU A 233 -1.26 -28.69 -7.95
N ASP A 234 -2.29 -28.44 -7.16
CA ASP A 234 -3.66 -28.17 -7.60
C ASP A 234 -3.95 -26.66 -7.76
N ALA A 235 -5.22 -26.26 -7.68
CA ALA A 235 -5.64 -24.88 -7.82
C ALA A 235 -5.26 -24.00 -6.61
N SER A 236 -4.99 -24.57 -5.43
CA SER A 236 -4.66 -23.83 -4.20
C SER A 236 -3.41 -22.97 -4.35
N LYS A 237 -2.45 -23.38 -5.19
CA LYS A 237 -1.24 -22.57 -5.47
C LYS A 237 -1.55 -21.18 -6.03
N PHE A 238 -2.66 -21.03 -6.75
CA PHE A 238 -3.07 -19.72 -7.28
C PHE A 238 -3.76 -18.86 -6.22
N GLU A 239 -4.44 -19.48 -5.26
CA GLU A 239 -4.98 -18.81 -4.08
C GLU A 239 -3.84 -18.34 -3.16
N LEU A 240 -2.81 -19.17 -2.98
CA LEU A 240 -1.58 -18.82 -2.27
C LEU A 240 -0.84 -17.65 -2.93
N CYS A 241 -0.83 -17.54 -4.27
CA CYS A 241 -0.29 -16.36 -4.96
C CYS A 241 -1.02 -15.06 -4.60
N GLN A 242 -2.30 -15.12 -4.24
CA GLN A 242 -3.07 -13.94 -3.80
C GLN A 242 -2.82 -13.63 -2.31
N LEU A 243 -2.60 -14.66 -1.50
CA LEU A 243 -2.42 -14.55 -0.05
C LEU A 243 -1.00 -14.10 0.35
N LEU A 244 0.03 -14.74 -0.22
CA LEU A 244 1.43 -14.54 0.14
C LEU A 244 1.92 -13.08 0.11
N PRO A 245 1.50 -12.22 -0.85
CA PRO A 245 1.87 -10.80 -0.86
C PRO A 245 1.60 -10.03 0.42
N LEU A 246 0.57 -10.43 1.19
CA LEU A 246 0.18 -9.80 2.46
C LEU A 246 1.07 -10.20 3.64
N PHE A 247 1.80 -11.31 3.49
CA PHE A 247 2.68 -11.88 4.51
C PHE A 247 4.16 -11.65 4.23
N LEU A 248 4.50 -10.85 3.21
CA LEU A 248 5.89 -10.45 3.00
C LEU A 248 6.28 -9.36 4.03
N PRO A 249 7.38 -9.52 4.78
CA PRO A 249 7.80 -8.53 5.75
C PRO A 249 8.21 -7.21 5.09
N PRO A 250 8.09 -6.07 5.79
CA PRO A 250 8.65 -4.79 5.35
C PRO A 250 10.19 -4.77 5.42
N THR A 251 10.78 -5.75 6.12
CA THR A 251 12.22 -5.97 6.25
C THR A 251 12.68 -7.06 5.27
N THR A 252 13.67 -7.87 5.65
CA THR A 252 14.24 -8.91 4.81
C THR A 252 13.40 -10.18 4.85
N VAL A 253 13.05 -10.72 3.68
CA VAL A 253 12.41 -12.02 3.58
C VAL A 253 13.42 -13.13 3.91
N PRO A 254 13.10 -14.11 4.79
CA PRO A 254 14.01 -15.22 5.08
C PRO A 254 14.39 -16.02 3.84
N SER A 255 15.66 -16.45 3.75
CA SER A 255 16.21 -17.13 2.56
C SER A 255 15.54 -18.48 2.26
N GLU A 256 15.06 -19.18 3.28
CA GLU A 256 14.26 -20.41 3.15
C GLU A 256 12.92 -20.13 2.47
N CYS A 257 12.20 -19.09 2.90
CA CYS A 257 10.93 -18.67 2.30
C CYS A 257 11.16 -18.23 0.85
N LEU A 258 12.20 -17.44 0.58
CA LEU A 258 12.54 -17.01 -0.78
C LEU A 258 12.76 -18.18 -1.73
N ARG A 259 13.44 -19.24 -1.27
CA ARG A 259 13.68 -20.44 -2.08
C ARG A 259 12.37 -21.14 -2.45
N ASP A 260 11.47 -21.28 -1.49
CA ASP A 260 10.20 -21.98 -1.69
C ASP A 260 9.25 -21.17 -2.59
N LEU A 261 9.18 -19.86 -2.36
CA LEU A 261 8.44 -18.91 -3.21
C LEU A 261 8.98 -18.89 -4.64
N GLN A 262 10.29 -18.87 -4.81
CA GLN A 262 10.93 -18.90 -6.12
C GLN A 262 10.64 -20.20 -6.86
N ALA A 263 10.73 -21.35 -6.19
CA ALA A 263 10.44 -22.64 -6.78
C ALA A 263 8.97 -22.75 -7.23
N GLY A 264 8.03 -22.30 -6.40
CA GLY A 264 6.61 -22.25 -6.73
C GLY A 264 6.32 -21.35 -7.93
N LEU A 265 6.87 -20.13 -7.94
CA LEU A 265 6.72 -19.18 -9.05
C LEU A 265 7.33 -19.67 -10.35
N ALA A 266 8.54 -20.25 -10.31
CA ALA A 266 9.20 -20.78 -11.50
C ALA A 266 8.38 -21.90 -12.15
N ARG A 267 7.77 -22.78 -11.35
CA ARG A 267 6.88 -23.84 -11.82
C ARG A 267 5.60 -23.30 -12.42
N ILE A 268 4.96 -22.31 -11.78
CA ILE A 268 3.73 -21.69 -12.27
C ILE A 268 4.00 -20.95 -13.58
N LEU A 269 4.92 -19.98 -13.57
CA LEU A 269 5.17 -19.10 -14.71
C LEU A 269 5.84 -19.81 -15.90
N GLY A 270 6.51 -20.95 -15.65
CA GLY A 270 7.01 -21.82 -16.71
C GLY A 270 5.93 -22.65 -17.43
N SER A 271 4.68 -22.65 -16.94
CA SER A 271 3.57 -23.41 -17.51
C SER A 271 2.71 -22.56 -18.45
N LYS A 272 1.83 -23.20 -19.23
CA LYS A 272 0.79 -22.51 -19.99
C LYS A 272 -0.35 -22.11 -19.05
N LEU A 273 -0.60 -20.82 -18.88
CA LEU A 273 -1.53 -20.27 -17.89
C LEU A 273 -2.68 -19.48 -18.53
N SER A 274 -3.82 -19.44 -17.86
CA SER A 274 -4.87 -18.44 -18.10
C SER A 274 -4.55 -17.12 -17.37
N SER A 275 -5.27 -16.04 -17.69
CA SER A 275 -5.11 -14.75 -17.00
C SER A 275 -5.40 -14.83 -15.49
N TRP A 276 -6.40 -15.61 -15.08
CA TRP A 276 -6.72 -15.86 -13.67
C TRP A 276 -5.55 -16.50 -12.90
N GLN A 277 -4.76 -17.33 -13.58
CA GLN A 277 -3.63 -18.05 -12.98
C GLN A 277 -2.34 -17.22 -13.01
N ARG A 278 -2.07 -16.57 -14.15
CA ARG A 278 -0.86 -15.78 -14.39
C ARG A 278 -0.83 -14.51 -13.55
N ASN A 279 -1.95 -13.80 -13.45
CA ASN A 279 -1.97 -12.45 -12.89
C ASN A 279 -1.64 -12.43 -11.38
N PRO A 280 -2.16 -13.35 -10.54
CA PRO A 280 -1.70 -13.49 -9.16
C PRO A 280 -0.21 -13.81 -9.02
N ALA A 281 0.31 -14.69 -9.88
CA ALA A 281 1.73 -15.07 -9.85
C ALA A 281 2.66 -13.90 -10.21
N LEU A 282 2.28 -13.07 -11.20
CA LEU A 282 3.02 -11.85 -11.54
C LEU A 282 2.97 -10.82 -10.40
N LYS A 283 1.83 -10.67 -9.73
CA LYS A 283 1.71 -9.78 -8.56
C LYS A 283 2.62 -10.22 -7.40
N LEU A 284 2.65 -11.52 -7.09
CA LEU A 284 3.56 -12.05 -6.08
C LEU A 284 5.03 -11.83 -6.47
N ALA A 285 5.40 -12.12 -7.72
CA ALA A 285 6.76 -11.88 -8.21
C ALA A 285 7.15 -10.39 -8.15
N ALA A 286 6.24 -9.48 -8.48
CA ALA A 286 6.46 -8.04 -8.39
C ALA A 286 6.68 -7.58 -6.95
N ARG A 287 5.94 -8.14 -5.99
CA ARG A 287 6.12 -7.85 -4.56
C ARG A 287 7.47 -8.34 -4.04
N LEU A 288 7.93 -9.52 -4.49
CA LEU A 288 9.28 -10.02 -4.18
C LEU A 288 10.37 -9.16 -4.82
N ALA A 289 10.20 -8.74 -6.07
CA ALA A 289 11.13 -7.82 -6.73
C ALA A 289 11.24 -6.48 -5.99
N HIS A 290 10.12 -5.96 -5.47
CA HIS A 290 10.13 -4.74 -4.67
C HIS A 290 10.83 -4.92 -3.32
N ALA A 291 10.60 -6.04 -2.63
CA ALA A 291 11.17 -6.30 -1.30
C ALA A 291 12.66 -6.68 -1.32
N CYS A 292 13.08 -7.45 -2.34
CA CYS A 292 14.41 -8.07 -2.38
C CYS A 292 15.26 -7.66 -3.60
N GLY A 293 14.77 -6.80 -4.48
CA GLY A 293 15.45 -6.49 -5.74
C GLY A 293 15.70 -7.73 -6.59
N SER A 294 16.94 -7.90 -7.05
CA SER A 294 17.41 -9.08 -7.80
C SER A 294 17.70 -10.29 -6.93
N ASP A 295 17.81 -10.13 -5.61
CA ASP A 295 18.49 -11.10 -4.74
C ASP A 295 17.68 -12.39 -4.51
N TRP A 296 16.36 -12.34 -4.78
CA TRP A 296 15.50 -13.52 -4.76
C TRP A 296 15.61 -14.39 -6.02
N ILE A 297 16.25 -13.90 -7.08
CA ILE A 297 16.52 -14.66 -8.29
C ILE A 297 17.79 -15.50 -8.07
N PRO A 298 17.75 -16.83 -8.31
CA PRO A 298 18.91 -17.67 -8.06
C PRO A 298 20.05 -17.33 -9.01
N ALA A 299 21.29 -17.41 -8.53
CA ALA A 299 22.45 -17.21 -9.39
C ALA A 299 22.57 -18.31 -10.46
N GLY A 300 23.23 -17.99 -11.57
CA GLY A 300 23.55 -18.94 -12.63
C GLY A 300 22.49 -19.05 -13.74
N SER A 301 22.66 -20.07 -14.58
CA SER A 301 21.90 -20.21 -15.85
C SER A 301 20.39 -20.37 -15.65
N SER A 302 19.96 -21.07 -14.60
CA SER A 302 18.55 -21.29 -14.29
C SER A 302 17.84 -19.99 -13.90
N GLY A 303 18.41 -19.22 -12.97
CA GLY A 303 17.81 -17.94 -12.58
C GLY A 303 17.88 -16.89 -13.66
N SER A 304 18.94 -16.87 -14.46
CA SER A 304 19.04 -16.03 -15.65
C SER A 304 17.89 -16.28 -16.65
N LYS A 305 17.56 -17.56 -16.91
CA LYS A 305 16.41 -17.93 -17.75
C LYS A 305 15.09 -17.57 -17.09
N PHE A 306 14.96 -17.77 -15.78
CA PHE A 306 13.75 -17.45 -15.03
C PHE A 306 13.47 -15.94 -15.02
N LEU A 307 14.47 -15.11 -14.76
CA LEU A 307 14.36 -13.66 -14.83
C LEU A 307 13.96 -13.20 -16.24
N ALA A 308 14.59 -13.74 -17.27
CA ALA A 308 14.24 -13.39 -18.65
C ALA A 308 12.79 -13.78 -19.00
N LEU A 309 12.34 -14.96 -18.56
CA LEU A 309 10.94 -15.38 -18.71
C LEU A 309 9.98 -14.43 -17.96
N LEU A 310 10.31 -14.09 -16.73
CA LEU A 310 9.50 -13.23 -15.87
C LEU A 310 9.30 -11.84 -16.49
N VAL A 311 10.39 -11.19 -16.92
CA VAL A 311 10.34 -9.87 -17.57
C VAL A 311 9.60 -9.95 -18.90
N ASN A 312 9.81 -11.00 -19.69
CA ASN A 312 9.08 -11.20 -20.95
C ASN A 312 7.56 -11.34 -20.72
N LEU A 313 7.14 -12.15 -19.74
CA LEU A 313 5.72 -12.31 -19.38
C LEU A 313 5.10 -10.97 -18.92
N ALA A 314 5.84 -10.19 -18.14
CA ALA A 314 5.40 -8.85 -17.71
C ALA A 314 5.21 -7.92 -18.92
N CYS A 315 6.16 -7.89 -19.85
CA CYS A 315 6.07 -7.07 -21.06
C CYS A 315 4.88 -7.47 -21.95
N VAL A 316 4.65 -8.78 -22.11
CA VAL A 316 3.49 -9.30 -22.86
C VAL A 316 2.19 -8.84 -22.21
N GLU A 317 2.08 -8.93 -20.88
CA GLU A 317 0.85 -8.52 -20.18
C GLU A 317 0.59 -7.01 -20.26
N VAL A 318 1.64 -6.19 -20.16
CA VAL A 318 1.53 -4.73 -20.35
C VAL A 318 0.98 -4.40 -21.73
N ARG A 319 1.51 -5.04 -22.77
CA ARG A 319 1.05 -4.81 -24.15
C ARG A 319 -0.38 -5.26 -24.35
N LEU A 320 -0.70 -6.48 -23.93
CA LEU A 320 -2.07 -7.00 -24.01
C LEU A 320 -3.06 -6.06 -23.31
N ALA A 321 -2.73 -5.57 -22.12
CA ALA A 321 -3.63 -4.72 -21.36
C ALA A 321 -3.77 -3.29 -21.93
N LEU A 322 -2.72 -2.73 -22.56
CA LEU A 322 -2.73 -1.34 -23.04
C LEU A 322 -3.07 -1.20 -24.53
N GLU A 323 -2.84 -2.23 -25.34
CA GLU A 323 -3.15 -2.23 -26.78
C GLU A 323 -4.57 -2.73 -27.06
N GLU A 324 -5.21 -3.46 -26.14
CA GLU A 324 -6.57 -3.99 -26.32
C GLU A 324 -7.63 -2.88 -26.15
N SER A 325 -8.11 -2.37 -27.27
CA SER A 325 -9.15 -1.33 -27.30
C SER A 325 -10.52 -1.87 -26.85
N GLY A 326 -11.12 -1.22 -25.84
CA GLY A 326 -12.50 -1.47 -25.39
C GLY A 326 -12.64 -2.28 -24.09
N THR A 327 -11.54 -2.79 -23.55
CA THR A 327 -11.50 -3.48 -22.25
C THR A 327 -10.96 -2.54 -21.17
N GLU A 328 -11.52 -2.62 -19.96
CA GLU A 328 -10.98 -1.90 -18.81
C GLU A 328 -9.58 -2.43 -18.47
N VAL A 329 -8.61 -1.52 -18.36
CA VAL A 329 -7.23 -1.87 -18.05
C VAL A 329 -7.17 -2.41 -16.62
N LYS A 330 -6.57 -3.59 -16.44
CA LYS A 330 -6.29 -4.16 -15.12
C LYS A 330 -5.08 -3.46 -14.49
N GLU A 331 -5.29 -2.23 -14.03
CA GLU A 331 -4.24 -1.31 -13.57
C GLU A 331 -3.32 -1.94 -12.52
N ASP A 332 -3.88 -2.73 -11.61
CA ASP A 332 -3.17 -3.42 -10.54
C ASP A 332 -2.19 -4.49 -11.07
N VAL A 333 -2.58 -5.22 -12.12
CA VAL A 333 -1.73 -6.20 -12.80
C VAL A 333 -0.64 -5.49 -13.61
N VAL A 334 -1.01 -4.46 -14.35
CA VAL A 334 -0.06 -3.71 -15.19
C VAL A 334 0.99 -3.01 -14.32
N THR A 335 0.58 -2.43 -13.19
CA THR A 335 1.50 -1.83 -12.21
C THR A 335 2.47 -2.86 -11.62
N ALA A 336 2.00 -4.08 -11.32
CA ALA A 336 2.89 -5.17 -10.92
C ALA A 336 3.89 -5.53 -12.04
N CYS A 337 3.44 -5.55 -13.30
CA CYS A 337 4.31 -5.82 -14.44
C CYS A 337 5.35 -4.71 -14.65
N TYR A 338 5.01 -3.45 -14.40
CA TYR A 338 5.98 -2.35 -14.42
C TYR A 338 7.11 -2.56 -13.41
N ALA A 339 6.80 -2.99 -12.18
CA ALA A 339 7.85 -3.30 -11.20
C ALA A 339 8.79 -4.42 -11.66
N LEU A 340 8.27 -5.43 -12.36
CA LEU A 340 9.08 -6.50 -12.95
C LEU A 340 9.92 -5.99 -14.14
N MET A 341 9.39 -5.07 -14.93
CA MET A 341 10.15 -4.40 -16.00
C MET A 341 11.27 -3.52 -15.42
N GLU A 342 11.03 -2.79 -14.33
CA GLU A 342 12.08 -2.02 -13.63
C GLU A 342 13.22 -2.93 -13.17
N LEU A 343 12.92 -4.09 -12.61
CA LEU A 343 13.93 -5.11 -12.28
C LEU A 343 14.71 -5.55 -13.53
N GLY A 344 14.02 -5.74 -14.65
CA GLY A 344 14.64 -6.07 -15.94
C GLY A 344 15.59 -4.98 -16.45
N ILE A 345 15.18 -3.71 -16.35
CA ILE A 345 16.01 -2.54 -16.72
C ILE A 345 17.26 -2.50 -15.84
N GLN A 346 17.09 -2.60 -14.51
CA GLN A 346 18.20 -2.60 -13.55
C GLN A 346 19.22 -3.72 -13.83
N GLU A 347 18.77 -4.93 -14.12
CA GLU A 347 19.67 -6.05 -14.43
C GLU A 347 20.33 -5.92 -15.82
N CYS A 348 19.68 -5.25 -16.77
CA CYS A 348 20.32 -4.96 -18.05
C CYS A 348 21.46 -3.94 -17.89
N THR A 349 21.30 -2.93 -17.04
CA THR A 349 22.30 -1.87 -16.82
C THR A 349 23.38 -2.24 -15.82
N ARG A 350 23.17 -3.29 -15.02
CA ARG A 350 24.16 -3.78 -14.04
C ARG A 350 25.47 -4.20 -14.72
N CYS A 351 26.56 -3.54 -14.34
CA CYS A 351 27.91 -3.83 -14.86
C CYS A 351 28.57 -5.03 -14.17
N GLU A 352 28.42 -5.15 -12.85
CA GLU A 352 29.04 -6.21 -12.05
C GLU A 352 28.01 -7.25 -11.60
N GLN A 353 28.38 -8.53 -11.63
CA GLN A 353 27.57 -9.64 -11.12
C GLN A 353 26.14 -9.74 -11.70
N SER A 354 25.90 -9.18 -12.89
CA SER A 354 24.63 -9.27 -13.62
C SER A 354 24.15 -10.72 -13.74
N LEU A 355 22.87 -10.96 -13.45
CA LEU A 355 22.24 -12.27 -13.64
C LEU A 355 22.03 -12.60 -15.12
N LEU A 356 21.97 -11.57 -15.97
CA LEU A 356 21.73 -11.69 -17.41
C LEU A 356 23.04 -11.72 -18.19
N LYS A 357 23.11 -12.61 -19.19
CA LYS A 357 24.16 -12.59 -20.21
C LYS A 357 23.81 -11.60 -21.32
N GLU A 358 24.82 -11.14 -22.05
CA GLU A 358 24.65 -10.16 -23.13
C GLU A 358 23.54 -10.49 -24.15
N PRO A 359 23.43 -11.74 -24.67
CA PRO A 359 22.34 -12.07 -25.59
C PRO A 359 20.95 -11.93 -24.97
N GLN A 360 20.82 -12.22 -23.67
CA GLN A 360 19.56 -12.07 -22.93
C GLN A 360 19.25 -10.60 -22.67
N LYS A 361 20.26 -9.78 -22.35
CA LYS A 361 20.10 -8.32 -22.21
C LYS A 361 19.55 -7.72 -23.51
N VAL A 362 20.18 -8.02 -24.64
CA VAL A 362 19.73 -7.56 -25.97
C VAL A 362 18.30 -8.00 -26.26
N GLN A 363 17.97 -9.27 -25.98
CA GLN A 363 16.61 -9.78 -26.17
C GLN A 363 15.59 -9.05 -25.29
N LEU A 364 15.89 -8.86 -24.01
CA LEU A 364 14.98 -8.21 -23.06
C LEU A 364 14.79 -6.74 -23.38
N VAL A 365 15.85 -6.01 -23.76
CA VAL A 365 15.75 -4.62 -24.22
C VAL A 365 14.81 -4.52 -25.42
N SER A 366 14.89 -5.45 -26.39
CA SER A 366 13.97 -5.46 -27.54
C SER A 366 12.50 -5.64 -27.12
N ILE A 367 12.23 -6.54 -26.18
CA ILE A 367 10.86 -6.83 -25.72
C ILE A 367 10.32 -5.70 -24.84
N MET A 368 11.14 -5.17 -23.94
CA MET A 368 10.78 -4.03 -23.09
C MET A 368 10.50 -2.79 -23.94
N LYS A 369 11.26 -2.55 -25.01
CA LYS A 369 10.98 -1.47 -25.97
C LYS A 369 9.57 -1.57 -26.54
N GLU A 370 9.10 -2.76 -26.93
CA GLU A 370 7.74 -2.93 -27.44
C GLU A 370 6.69 -2.61 -26.36
N ALA A 371 6.91 -3.05 -25.11
CA ALA A 371 6.03 -2.72 -24.00
C ALA A 371 6.02 -1.22 -23.67
N ILE A 372 7.18 -0.55 -23.68
CA ILE A 372 7.28 0.91 -23.52
C ILE A 372 6.58 1.65 -24.67
N GLY A 373 6.62 1.11 -25.89
CA GLY A 373 5.81 1.62 -27.01
C GLY A 373 4.32 1.64 -26.69
N ALA A 374 3.79 0.56 -26.10
CA ALA A 374 2.40 0.51 -25.63
C ALA A 374 2.12 1.50 -24.49
N VAL A 375 3.05 1.68 -23.56
CA VAL A 375 2.96 2.70 -22.49
C VAL A 375 2.88 4.12 -23.08
N ILE A 376 3.74 4.44 -24.05
CA ILE A 376 3.70 5.76 -24.72
C ILE A 376 2.37 5.96 -25.44
N HIS A 377 1.88 4.93 -26.15
CA HIS A 377 0.61 5.00 -26.85
C HIS A 377 -0.57 5.23 -25.91
N TYR A 378 -0.56 4.58 -24.73
CA TYR A 378 -1.54 4.81 -23.67
C TYR A 378 -1.46 6.25 -23.13
N LEU A 379 -0.26 6.72 -22.76
CA LEU A 379 -0.08 8.06 -22.20
C LEU A 379 -0.50 9.18 -23.17
N LEU A 380 -0.32 8.98 -24.48
CA LEU A 380 -0.79 9.92 -25.51
C LEU A 380 -2.33 10.04 -25.56
N GLN A 381 -3.06 9.06 -25.05
CA GLN A 381 -4.53 9.03 -25.01
C GLN A 381 -5.11 9.51 -23.69
N VAL A 382 -4.28 9.75 -22.66
CA VAL A 382 -4.73 10.19 -21.35
C VAL A 382 -5.31 11.61 -21.44
N GLY A 383 -6.62 11.71 -21.26
CA GLY A 383 -7.33 12.98 -21.14
C GLY A 383 -7.02 13.70 -19.81
N PRO A 384 -7.31 15.01 -19.72
CA PRO A 384 -7.00 15.83 -18.54
C PRO A 384 -7.64 15.32 -17.24
N GLU A 385 -8.84 14.72 -17.33
CA GLU A 385 -9.56 14.19 -16.17
C GLU A 385 -8.85 13.00 -15.51
N LYS A 386 -8.16 12.18 -16.31
CA LYS A 386 -7.48 10.95 -15.86
C LYS A 386 -6.04 11.18 -15.40
N GLN A 387 -5.48 12.37 -15.63
CA GLN A 387 -4.08 12.65 -15.28
C GLN A 387 -3.80 12.46 -13.78
N LYS A 388 -4.81 12.58 -12.93
CA LYS A 388 -4.67 12.43 -11.48
C LYS A 388 -4.71 10.97 -11.02
N GLU A 389 -4.99 10.03 -11.92
CA GLU A 389 -5.06 8.61 -11.57
C GLU A 389 -3.66 8.07 -11.22
N PRO A 390 -3.51 7.32 -10.11
CA PRO A 390 -2.22 6.72 -9.71
C PRO A 390 -1.60 5.85 -10.79
N PHE A 391 -2.42 5.27 -11.66
CA PHE A 391 -1.98 4.45 -12.77
C PHE A 391 -1.19 5.25 -13.81
N VAL A 392 -1.61 6.48 -14.14
CA VAL A 392 -0.86 7.39 -15.02
C VAL A 392 0.51 7.69 -14.43
N PHE A 393 0.58 7.93 -13.12
CA PHE A 393 1.85 8.15 -12.44
C PHE A 393 2.77 6.92 -12.53
N ALA A 394 2.22 5.71 -12.34
CA ALA A 394 2.97 4.46 -12.50
C ALA A 394 3.47 4.26 -13.95
N SER A 395 2.66 4.61 -14.95
CA SER A 395 3.06 4.59 -16.37
C SER A 395 4.16 5.61 -16.69
N VAL A 396 4.08 6.83 -16.14
CA VAL A 396 5.13 7.84 -16.29
C VAL A 396 6.42 7.38 -15.58
N ARG A 397 6.31 6.70 -14.44
CA ARG A 397 7.46 6.16 -13.69
C ARG A 397 8.24 5.12 -14.49
N ILE A 398 7.58 4.08 -15.02
CA ILE A 398 8.27 3.05 -15.81
C ILE A 398 8.89 3.65 -17.08
N LEU A 399 8.22 4.63 -17.69
CA LEU A 399 8.78 5.36 -18.83
C LEU A 399 10.01 6.18 -18.42
N GLY A 400 9.97 6.86 -17.27
CA GLY A 400 11.12 7.58 -16.73
C GLY A 400 12.32 6.67 -16.47
N ALA A 401 12.08 5.48 -15.89
CA ALA A 401 13.10 4.45 -15.69
C ALA A 401 13.70 3.96 -17.02
N TRP A 402 12.88 3.81 -18.07
CA TRP A 402 13.38 3.48 -19.41
C TRP A 402 14.22 4.61 -20.01
N LEU A 403 13.73 5.85 -19.99
CA LEU A 403 14.40 7.01 -20.59
C LEU A 403 15.71 7.36 -19.86
N ALA A 404 15.86 6.97 -18.60
CA ALA A 404 17.11 7.09 -17.87
C ALA A 404 18.25 6.27 -18.49
N GLU A 405 17.92 5.19 -19.21
CA GLU A 405 18.91 4.20 -19.67
C GLU A 405 18.93 4.06 -21.20
N GLU A 406 17.82 4.31 -21.88
CA GLU A 406 17.67 4.09 -23.32
C GLU A 406 16.84 5.21 -24.00
N THR A 407 17.53 6.04 -24.78
CA THR A 407 16.95 7.20 -25.50
C THR A 407 17.14 7.15 -27.02
N SER A 408 17.83 6.13 -27.54
CA SER A 408 18.07 5.96 -28.98
C SER A 408 16.88 5.33 -29.70
N SER A 409 16.14 4.46 -29.01
CA SER A 409 14.90 3.85 -29.49
C SER A 409 13.68 4.73 -29.22
N LEU A 410 12.62 4.54 -30.01
CA LEU A 410 11.32 5.23 -29.86
C LEU A 410 11.41 6.77 -29.91
N ARG A 411 12.46 7.33 -30.52
CA ARG A 411 12.71 8.78 -30.53
C ARG A 411 11.52 9.60 -31.02
N LYS A 412 10.82 9.14 -32.07
CA LYS A 412 9.68 9.88 -32.64
C LYS A 412 8.51 9.89 -31.66
N GLU A 413 8.22 8.74 -31.09
CA GLU A 413 7.15 8.51 -30.12
C GLU A 413 7.40 9.29 -28.83
N VAL A 414 8.65 9.28 -28.33
CA VAL A 414 9.07 10.08 -27.18
C VAL A 414 8.91 11.57 -27.49
N CYS A 415 9.38 12.05 -28.64
CA CYS A 415 9.20 13.46 -29.03
C CYS A 415 7.72 13.88 -29.10
N GLN A 416 6.84 13.00 -29.59
CA GLN A 416 5.39 13.26 -29.61
C GLN A 416 4.79 13.32 -28.20
N LEU A 417 5.31 12.53 -27.26
CA LEU A 417 4.84 12.46 -25.88
C LEU A 417 5.40 13.57 -24.98
N LEU A 418 6.57 14.14 -25.29
CA LEU A 418 7.23 15.15 -24.45
C LEU A 418 6.33 16.34 -24.03
N PRO A 419 5.50 16.94 -24.90
CA PRO A 419 4.58 18.00 -24.48
C PRO A 419 3.58 17.56 -23.41
N PHE A 420 3.13 16.30 -23.45
CA PHE A 420 2.32 15.75 -22.37
C PHE A 420 3.13 15.61 -21.08
N LEU A 421 4.35 15.06 -21.12
CA LEU A 421 5.17 14.86 -19.92
C LEU A 421 5.53 16.17 -19.21
N VAL A 422 5.88 17.21 -19.97
CA VAL A 422 6.19 18.53 -19.38
C VAL A 422 4.95 19.13 -18.72
N ARG A 423 3.80 19.10 -19.39
CA ARG A 423 2.53 19.59 -18.82
C ARG A 423 2.11 18.78 -17.60
N TYR A 424 2.21 17.46 -17.66
CA TYR A 424 1.89 16.54 -16.56
C TYR A 424 2.74 16.85 -15.33
N ALA A 425 4.07 16.90 -15.50
CA ALA A 425 5.00 17.19 -14.42
C ALA A 425 4.78 18.59 -13.84
N LYS A 426 4.47 19.57 -14.69
CA LYS A 426 4.13 20.93 -14.26
C LYS A 426 2.85 20.98 -13.41
N THR A 427 1.76 20.34 -13.87
CA THR A 427 0.50 20.30 -13.13
C THR A 427 0.69 19.68 -11.75
N LEU A 428 1.38 18.53 -11.67
CA LEU A 428 1.65 17.89 -10.39
C LEU A 428 2.53 18.75 -9.48
N TYR A 429 3.52 19.46 -10.04
CA TYR A 429 4.39 20.35 -9.31
C TYR A 429 3.64 21.58 -8.74
N GLU A 430 2.82 22.24 -9.56
CA GLU A 430 2.08 23.44 -9.15
C GLU A 430 0.99 23.09 -8.12
N GLU A 431 0.27 21.98 -8.32
CA GLU A 431 -0.63 21.45 -7.29
C GLU A 431 0.15 21.14 -6.01
N ALA A 432 1.34 20.52 -6.14
CA ALA A 432 2.24 20.21 -5.03
C ALA A 432 2.76 21.46 -4.27
N GLU A 433 2.68 22.64 -4.86
CA GLU A 433 3.03 23.90 -4.20
C GLU A 433 1.82 24.42 -3.41
N GLU A 434 0.64 24.42 -4.03
CA GLU A 434 -0.59 24.98 -3.47
C GLU A 434 -1.04 24.32 -2.16
N ALA A 435 -1.04 22.98 -2.03
CA ALA A 435 -1.39 22.38 -0.74
C ALA A 435 -0.27 22.39 0.30
N ASN A 436 0.99 22.60 -0.07
CA ASN A 436 2.03 22.90 0.93
C ASN A 436 1.76 24.27 1.57
N ASP A 437 1.41 25.27 0.77
CA ASP A 437 1.01 26.58 1.27
C ASP A 437 -0.23 26.51 2.15
N LEU A 438 -1.27 25.77 1.73
CA LEU A 438 -2.47 25.55 2.55
C LEU A 438 -2.15 24.81 3.85
N SER A 439 -1.29 23.78 3.81
CA SER A 439 -0.89 23.02 5.00
C SER A 439 -0.11 23.89 5.99
N GLN A 440 0.78 24.75 5.50
CA GLN A 440 1.50 25.73 6.34
C GLN A 440 0.54 26.76 6.95
N GLN A 441 -0.44 27.25 6.18
CA GLN A 441 -1.48 28.16 6.68
C GLN A 441 -2.36 27.50 7.76
N VAL A 442 -2.76 26.23 7.56
CA VAL A 442 -3.54 25.46 8.53
C VAL A 442 -2.72 25.15 9.78
N ALA A 443 -1.44 24.80 9.65
CA ALA A 443 -0.53 24.58 10.77
C ALA A 443 -0.33 25.85 11.62
N THR A 444 -0.36 27.03 10.99
CA THR A 444 -0.30 28.32 11.69
C THR A 444 -1.58 28.61 12.50
N LEU A 445 -2.70 27.95 12.18
CA LEU A 445 -4.01 28.15 12.80
C LEU A 445 -4.44 27.02 13.76
N ALA A 446 -3.78 25.86 13.75
CA ALA A 446 -4.18 24.67 14.53
C ALA A 446 -3.30 24.43 15.77
N ILE A 447 -3.92 24.32 16.96
CA ILE A 447 -3.26 23.98 18.25
C ILE A 447 -3.11 22.45 18.46
N SER A 448 -3.40 21.62 17.46
CA SER A 448 -3.34 20.15 17.62
C SER A 448 -2.75 19.46 16.39
N PRO A 449 -1.87 18.45 16.57
CA PRO A 449 -1.29 17.70 15.47
C PRO A 449 -2.34 16.75 14.89
N THR A 450 -3.00 17.17 13.82
CA THR A 450 -3.77 16.25 12.98
C THR A 450 -2.80 15.48 12.08
N THR A 451 -2.87 14.15 12.16
CA THR A 451 -2.28 13.21 11.20
C THR A 451 -2.52 13.69 9.77
N PRO A 452 -1.49 13.80 8.90
CA PRO A 452 -1.70 14.14 7.50
C PRO A 452 -2.37 12.95 6.81
N GLY A 453 -3.67 13.09 6.56
CA GLY A 453 -4.44 12.18 5.71
C GLY A 453 -4.17 12.47 4.24
N SER A 454 -3.96 11.40 3.48
CA SER A 454 -3.59 11.32 2.05
C SER A 454 -2.23 11.93 1.68
N THR A 455 -1.21 11.07 1.65
CA THR A 455 0.05 11.22 0.91
C THR A 455 -0.23 11.63 -0.53
N TRP A 456 0.24 12.83 -0.83
CA TRP A 456 0.01 13.64 -2.00
C TRP A 456 0.75 13.13 -3.27
N PRO A 457 0.58 13.75 -4.46
CA PRO A 457 0.94 13.16 -5.75
C PRO A 457 2.47 13.01 -5.85
N GLY A 458 2.92 11.89 -6.40
CA GLY A 458 4.34 11.62 -6.50
C GLY A 458 5.08 12.69 -7.32
N ASP A 459 6.34 12.93 -6.95
CA ASP A 459 7.25 13.83 -7.64
C ASP A 459 7.63 13.28 -9.03
N ALA A 460 6.80 13.61 -10.03
CA ALA A 460 7.00 13.15 -11.41
C ALA A 460 8.25 13.77 -12.05
N LEU A 461 8.64 14.99 -11.65
CA LEU A 461 9.85 15.63 -12.15
C LEU A 461 11.07 14.79 -11.80
N ARG A 462 11.22 14.37 -10.54
CA ARG A 462 12.33 13.50 -10.10
C ARG A 462 12.46 12.22 -10.92
N LEU A 463 11.34 11.63 -11.34
CA LEU A 463 11.33 10.42 -12.17
C LEU A 463 11.77 10.67 -13.62
N LEU A 464 11.52 11.89 -14.12
CA LEU A 464 11.82 12.29 -15.50
C LEU A 464 13.21 12.92 -15.66
N LEU A 465 13.80 13.44 -14.58
CA LEU A 465 15.09 14.15 -14.61
C LEU A 465 16.21 13.38 -15.34
N PRO A 466 16.48 12.09 -15.07
CA PRO A 466 17.54 11.37 -15.77
C PRO A 466 17.29 11.30 -17.28
N GLY A 467 16.06 10.98 -17.68
CA GLY A 467 15.68 10.97 -19.10
C GLY A 467 15.82 12.34 -19.76
N TRP A 468 15.38 13.41 -19.09
CA TRP A 468 15.54 14.77 -19.60
C TRP A 468 17.00 15.21 -19.69
N CYS A 469 17.86 14.72 -18.80
CA CYS A 469 19.31 14.92 -18.90
C CYS A 469 19.86 14.37 -20.22
N HIS A 470 19.47 13.16 -20.63
CA HIS A 470 19.87 12.61 -21.93
C HIS A 470 19.24 13.36 -23.11
N LEU A 471 17.93 13.62 -23.04
CA LEU A 471 17.18 14.25 -24.12
C LEU A 471 17.61 15.69 -24.40
N THR A 472 18.11 16.44 -23.41
CA THR A 472 18.60 17.81 -23.63
C THR A 472 19.89 17.88 -24.44
N VAL A 473 20.62 16.78 -24.60
CA VAL A 473 21.79 16.72 -25.50
C VAL A 473 21.35 16.68 -26.97
N GLU A 474 20.19 16.08 -27.27
CA GLU A 474 19.69 15.90 -28.64
C GLU A 474 18.87 17.11 -29.14
N ASP A 475 19.07 17.53 -30.40
CA ASP A 475 18.45 18.74 -30.96
C ASP A 475 16.92 18.72 -30.91
N GLY A 476 16.28 17.67 -31.44
CA GLY A 476 14.83 17.57 -31.53
C GLY A 476 14.11 17.57 -30.17
N PRO A 477 14.42 16.62 -29.26
CA PRO A 477 13.85 16.60 -27.92
C PRO A 477 14.12 17.89 -27.12
N ARG A 478 15.33 18.46 -27.22
CA ARG A 478 15.68 19.72 -26.54
C ARG A 478 14.80 20.87 -27.00
N GLU A 479 14.58 21.03 -28.30
CA GLU A 479 13.71 22.10 -28.83
C GLU A 479 12.29 22.01 -28.27
N ILE A 480 11.76 20.79 -28.16
CA ILE A 480 10.43 20.54 -27.57
C ILE A 480 10.43 20.89 -26.08
N LEU A 481 11.41 20.41 -25.30
CA LEU A 481 11.52 20.74 -23.88
C LEU A 481 11.58 22.25 -23.62
N ILE A 482 12.36 22.98 -24.43
CA ILE A 482 12.46 24.44 -24.34
C ILE A 482 11.13 25.09 -24.69
N LYS A 483 10.49 24.67 -25.79
CA LYS A 483 9.21 25.23 -26.25
C LYS A 483 8.09 25.05 -25.22
N GLU A 484 8.06 23.91 -24.55
CA GLU A 484 7.04 23.56 -23.55
C GLU A 484 7.35 24.15 -22.16
N GLY A 485 8.46 24.90 -22.01
CA GLY A 485 8.79 25.61 -20.77
C GLY A 485 9.45 24.76 -19.69
N ALA A 486 10.02 23.60 -20.03
CA ALA A 486 10.74 22.75 -19.09
C ALA A 486 11.91 23.47 -18.37
N PRO A 487 12.72 24.34 -19.03
CA PRO A 487 13.82 25.03 -18.36
C PRO A 487 13.38 25.90 -17.17
N SER A 488 12.30 26.68 -17.34
CA SER A 488 11.78 27.55 -16.28
C SER A 488 11.17 26.72 -15.15
N LEU A 489 10.48 25.63 -15.47
CA LEU A 489 9.97 24.67 -14.47
C LEU A 489 11.11 24.03 -13.67
N LEU A 490 12.17 23.57 -14.34
CA LEU A 490 13.35 23.00 -13.69
C LEU A 490 14.07 24.01 -12.79
N CYS A 491 14.14 25.29 -13.17
CA CYS A 491 14.71 26.32 -12.31
C CYS A 491 13.90 26.47 -11.02
N LYS A 492 12.56 26.54 -11.10
CA LYS A 492 11.70 26.60 -9.92
C LYS A 492 11.89 25.37 -9.03
N TYR A 493 11.81 24.18 -9.64
CA TYR A 493 12.01 22.92 -8.94
C TYR A 493 13.38 22.85 -8.26
N PHE A 494 14.47 23.22 -8.96
CA PHE A 494 15.81 23.27 -8.39
C PHE A 494 15.87 24.19 -7.17
N LEU A 495 15.34 25.41 -7.27
CA LEU A 495 15.35 26.37 -6.16
C LEU A 495 14.56 25.87 -4.95
N GLN A 496 13.39 25.25 -5.17
CA GLN A 496 12.61 24.67 -4.09
C GLN A 496 13.33 23.51 -3.40
N GLN A 497 13.93 22.59 -4.18
CA GLN A 497 14.74 21.51 -3.63
C GLN A 497 16.01 22.06 -2.94
N TRP A 498 16.54 23.18 -3.40
CA TRP A 498 17.69 23.85 -2.81
C TRP A 498 17.36 24.45 -1.43
N GLU A 499 16.15 24.97 -1.20
CA GLU A 499 15.77 25.50 0.11
C GLU A 499 15.79 24.44 1.22
N LEU A 500 15.61 23.16 0.88
CA LEU A 500 15.80 22.06 1.83
C LEU A 500 17.25 21.91 2.30
N THR A 501 18.20 22.58 1.65
CA THR A 501 19.62 22.64 2.01
C THR A 501 19.98 23.84 2.90
N SER A 502 19.07 24.80 3.09
CA SER A 502 19.30 26.06 3.82
C SER A 502 19.50 25.84 5.34
N PRO A 503 20.32 26.69 6.01
CA PRO A 503 20.59 26.58 7.44
C PRO A 503 19.32 26.85 8.26
N GLY A 504 18.78 25.80 8.88
CA GLY A 504 17.50 25.81 9.60
C GLY A 504 16.73 24.49 9.49
N HIS A 505 17.07 23.67 8.49
CA HIS A 505 16.73 22.24 8.45
C HIS A 505 17.90 21.41 8.99
N ASP A 506 17.64 20.22 9.53
CA ASP A 506 18.66 19.38 10.16
C ASP A 506 19.70 18.95 9.09
N THR A 507 20.77 19.74 8.93
CA THR A 507 21.73 19.67 7.82
C THR A 507 22.62 18.42 7.85
N SER A 508 22.45 17.53 8.84
CA SER A 508 23.29 16.35 9.05
C SER A 508 23.15 15.31 7.94
N VAL A 509 21.98 15.20 7.28
CA VAL A 509 21.76 14.30 6.13
C VAL A 509 20.71 14.90 5.19
N LEU A 510 21.11 15.31 3.98
CA LEU A 510 20.13 15.54 2.91
C LEU A 510 19.66 14.15 2.44
N PRO A 511 18.37 13.93 2.11
CA PRO A 511 17.98 12.68 1.47
C PRO A 511 18.78 12.51 0.16
N ASP A 512 19.43 11.36 -0.03
CA ASP A 512 20.25 11.05 -1.23
C ASP A 512 19.48 11.35 -2.53
N SER A 513 18.17 11.10 -2.52
CA SER A 513 17.28 11.37 -3.66
C SER A 513 17.21 12.85 -4.06
N VAL A 514 17.28 13.77 -3.10
CA VAL A 514 17.28 15.22 -3.36
C VAL A 514 18.63 15.65 -3.92
N GLU A 515 19.74 15.17 -3.34
CA GLU A 515 21.08 15.50 -3.83
C GLU A 515 21.27 15.00 -5.28
N ILE A 516 20.91 13.75 -5.57
CA ILE A 516 20.96 13.18 -6.93
C ILE A 516 20.08 14.00 -7.89
N GLY A 517 18.91 14.44 -7.44
CA GLY A 517 18.02 15.31 -8.21
C GLY A 517 18.68 16.65 -8.56
N LEU A 518 19.28 17.33 -7.58
CA LEU A 518 20.00 18.59 -7.77
C LEU A 518 21.21 18.43 -8.69
N GLN A 519 21.98 17.35 -8.53
CA GLN A 519 23.10 17.03 -9.43
C GLN A 519 22.60 16.81 -10.87
N THR A 520 21.52 16.06 -11.06
CA THR A 520 20.94 15.81 -12.39
C THR A 520 20.41 17.10 -13.03
N CYS A 521 19.75 17.98 -12.25
CA CYS A 521 19.37 19.32 -12.71
C CYS A 521 20.59 20.13 -13.17
N CYS A 522 21.70 20.09 -12.42
CA CYS A 522 22.93 20.77 -12.84
C CYS A 522 23.42 20.26 -14.20
N HIS A 523 23.38 18.95 -14.44
CA HIS A 523 23.74 18.38 -15.74
C HIS A 523 22.79 18.82 -16.87
N ILE A 524 21.49 18.86 -16.62
CA ILE A 524 20.50 19.40 -17.59
C ILE A 524 20.82 20.86 -17.93
N PHE A 525 21.06 21.69 -16.91
CA PHE A 525 21.40 23.10 -17.15
C PHE A 525 22.73 23.26 -17.88
N LEU A 526 23.73 22.42 -17.59
CA LEU A 526 24.99 22.39 -18.34
C LEU A 526 24.77 22.08 -19.82
N ASN A 527 23.93 21.08 -20.13
CA ASN A 527 23.55 20.80 -21.52
C ASN A 527 22.93 22.02 -22.18
N LEU A 528 21.98 22.71 -21.52
CA LEU A 528 21.33 23.90 -22.05
C LEU A 528 22.28 25.09 -22.20
N VAL A 529 23.22 25.27 -21.28
CA VAL A 529 24.26 26.30 -21.35
C VAL A 529 25.13 26.14 -22.59
N VAL A 530 25.50 24.90 -22.91
CA VAL A 530 26.33 24.59 -24.09
C VAL A 530 25.51 24.64 -25.39
N THR A 531 24.32 24.04 -25.40
CA THR A 531 23.55 23.79 -26.63
C THR A 531 22.54 24.89 -26.97
N ALA A 532 22.12 25.69 -25.98
CA ALA A 532 21.12 26.75 -26.13
C ALA A 532 21.53 28.04 -25.39
N PRO A 533 22.73 28.61 -25.62
CA PRO A 533 23.22 29.77 -24.86
C PRO A 533 22.33 31.02 -25.01
N GLY A 534 21.60 31.13 -26.13
CA GLY A 534 20.63 32.21 -26.34
C GLY A 534 19.45 32.19 -25.36
N LEU A 535 19.04 31.01 -24.89
CA LEU A 535 18.01 30.85 -23.87
C LEU A 535 18.49 31.42 -22.52
N ILE A 536 19.70 31.03 -22.11
CA ILE A 536 20.31 31.44 -20.83
C ILE A 536 20.42 32.96 -20.72
N LYS A 537 20.71 33.65 -21.84
CA LYS A 537 20.81 35.12 -21.88
C LYS A 537 19.46 35.85 -21.83
N ARG A 538 18.37 35.18 -22.21
CA ARG A 538 17.05 35.81 -22.37
C ARG A 538 16.14 35.61 -21.18
N ASP A 539 16.15 34.42 -20.59
CA ASP A 539 15.21 34.06 -19.54
C ASP A 539 15.75 34.45 -18.16
N ALA A 540 14.97 35.24 -17.42
CA ALA A 540 15.32 35.75 -16.10
C ALA A 540 15.49 34.65 -15.05
N CYS A 541 14.86 33.47 -15.23
CA CYS A 541 14.98 32.37 -14.26
C CYS A 541 16.44 31.91 -14.07
N PHE A 542 17.26 31.97 -15.13
CA PHE A 542 18.68 31.64 -15.07
C PHE A 542 19.49 32.67 -14.28
N THR A 543 19.02 33.91 -14.16
CA THR A 543 19.66 34.92 -13.29
C THR A 543 19.44 34.56 -11.82
N SER A 544 18.22 34.15 -11.45
CA SER A 544 17.92 33.69 -10.07
C SER A 544 18.68 32.42 -9.72
N LEU A 545 18.74 31.46 -10.65
CA LEU A 545 19.56 30.26 -10.50
C LEU A 545 21.03 30.64 -10.27
N MET A 546 21.58 31.49 -11.13
CA MET A 546 22.96 31.96 -11.03
C MET A 546 23.29 32.59 -9.68
N ASN A 547 22.42 33.48 -9.18
CA ASN A 547 22.59 34.11 -7.88
C ASN A 547 22.66 33.05 -6.77
N THR A 548 21.75 32.08 -6.79
CA THR A 548 21.68 31.00 -5.80
C THR A 548 22.94 30.12 -5.83
N LEU A 549 23.43 29.75 -7.03
CA LEU A 549 24.66 28.97 -7.17
C LEU A 549 25.86 29.74 -6.59
N MET A 550 25.99 31.03 -6.90
CA MET A 550 27.12 31.85 -6.46
C MET A 550 27.10 32.14 -4.96
N THR A 551 25.93 32.36 -4.36
CA THR A 551 25.80 32.57 -2.91
C THR A 551 26.05 31.30 -2.12
N SER A 552 25.67 30.14 -2.65
CA SER A 552 25.71 28.88 -1.91
C SER A 552 27.05 28.14 -2.04
N LEU A 553 27.80 28.37 -3.12
CA LEU A 553 29.05 27.67 -3.39
C LEU A 553 30.08 27.73 -2.24
N PRO A 554 30.34 28.88 -1.58
CA PRO A 554 31.32 28.94 -0.49
C PRO A 554 30.99 28.02 0.69
N ALA A 555 29.71 27.91 1.05
CA ALA A 555 29.25 27.04 2.13
C ALA A 555 29.32 25.57 1.73
N LEU A 556 28.91 25.26 0.50
CA LEU A 556 28.85 23.90 -0.02
C LEU A 556 30.24 23.25 -0.16
N VAL A 557 31.26 24.02 -0.54
CA VAL A 557 32.66 23.53 -0.65
C VAL A 557 33.23 23.13 0.72
N GLN A 558 32.72 23.68 1.82
CA GLN A 558 33.14 23.29 3.17
C GLN A 558 32.50 21.98 3.65
N GLN A 559 31.46 21.49 2.95
CA GLN A 559 30.75 20.27 3.31
C GLN A 559 31.40 19.06 2.62
N GLN A 560 32.31 18.36 3.32
CA GLN A 560 33.05 17.21 2.77
C GLN A 560 32.15 16.09 2.22
N GLY A 561 30.94 15.92 2.76
CA GLY A 561 29.97 14.93 2.28
C GLY A 561 29.29 15.26 0.95
N ARG A 562 29.42 16.50 0.43
CA ARG A 562 28.68 16.99 -0.74
C ARG A 562 29.57 17.56 -1.83
N LEU A 563 30.81 17.07 -1.91
CA LEU A 563 31.81 17.57 -2.86
C LEU A 563 31.38 17.39 -4.32
N LEU A 564 30.63 16.33 -4.64
CA LEU A 564 30.15 16.11 -6.01
C LEU A 564 29.11 17.17 -6.42
N LEU A 565 28.15 17.46 -5.55
CA LEU A 565 27.21 18.56 -5.77
C LEU A 565 27.95 19.90 -5.85
N ALA A 566 28.96 20.14 -5.00
CA ALA A 566 29.79 21.33 -5.05
C ALA A 566 30.49 21.49 -6.41
N ALA A 567 31.07 20.42 -6.94
CA ALA A 567 31.72 20.43 -8.25
C ALA A 567 30.74 20.74 -9.39
N ASN A 568 29.54 20.15 -9.35
CA ASN A 568 28.49 20.40 -10.34
C ASN A 568 28.01 21.86 -10.31
N VAL A 569 27.73 22.39 -9.13
CA VAL A 569 27.33 23.80 -8.91
C VAL A 569 28.42 24.75 -9.37
N ALA A 570 29.68 24.49 -9.01
CA ALA A 570 30.81 25.32 -9.44
C ALA A 570 30.97 25.34 -10.97
N THR A 571 30.88 24.16 -11.60
CA THR A 571 31.03 24.03 -13.06
C THR A 571 29.92 24.77 -13.80
N LEU A 572 28.68 24.59 -13.37
CA LEU A 572 27.53 25.29 -13.93
C LEU A 572 27.64 26.80 -13.75
N GLY A 573 27.93 27.25 -12.53
CA GLY A 573 28.11 28.67 -12.21
C GLY A 573 29.20 29.33 -13.06
N LEU A 574 30.36 28.69 -13.21
CA LEU A 574 31.46 29.23 -14.03
C LEU A 574 31.08 29.41 -15.51
N LEU A 575 30.38 28.43 -16.10
CA LEU A 575 29.95 28.52 -17.49
C LEU A 575 28.84 29.55 -17.69
N MET A 576 27.87 29.60 -16.78
CA MET A 576 26.83 30.63 -16.79
C MET A 576 27.41 32.04 -16.62
N ALA A 577 28.40 32.24 -15.73
CA ALA A 577 29.09 33.53 -15.55
C ALA A 577 29.71 34.02 -16.86
N ARG A 578 30.37 33.13 -17.61
CA ARG A 578 30.98 33.47 -18.90
C ARG A 578 29.93 33.87 -19.94
N LEU A 579 28.79 33.19 -19.98
CA LEU A 579 27.71 33.54 -20.91
C LEU A 579 27.03 34.87 -20.54
N LEU A 580 26.77 35.10 -19.26
CA LEU A 580 26.03 36.29 -18.80
C LEU A 580 26.92 37.54 -18.79
N SER A 581 28.22 37.42 -18.53
CA SER A 581 29.18 38.53 -18.61
C SER A 581 29.44 39.03 -20.03
N THR A 582 29.19 38.20 -21.06
CA THR A 582 29.34 38.58 -22.47
C THR A 582 28.09 39.21 -23.08
N SER A 583 27.14 39.67 -22.26
CA SER A 583 26.01 40.47 -22.76
C SER A 583 26.50 41.89 -23.06
N PRO A 584 26.49 42.36 -24.33
CA PRO A 584 26.82 43.75 -24.60
C PRO A 584 25.79 44.61 -23.89
N GLY A 585 26.26 45.47 -22.98
CA GLY A 585 25.43 46.44 -22.31
C GLY A 585 24.63 47.22 -23.33
N LYS A 586 23.31 47.13 -23.26
CA LYS A 586 22.46 48.18 -23.81
C LYS A 586 22.59 49.36 -22.86
N SER A 587 23.54 50.25 -23.17
CA SER A 587 23.55 51.63 -22.71
C SER A 587 22.33 52.37 -23.24
#